data_AF-A0A0D9ZJK1-F1
#
_entry.id   AF-A0A0D9ZJK1-F1
#
_cell.length_a   1.000
_cell.length_b   1.000
_cell.length_c   1.000
_cell.angle_alpha   90.00
_cell.angle_beta   90.00
_cell.angle_gamma   90.00
#
_symmetry.space_group_name_H-M   'P 1'
#
loop_
_entity.id
_entity.type
_entity.pdbx_description
1 polymer ?
#
loop_
_entity_poly.entity_id
_entity_poly.type
_entity_poly.pdbx_seq_one_letter_code
_entity_poly.pdbx_strand_id
1 'polypeptide(L)'
;MRNASVVSWSLPPKLFEDSLNSFYLTLWGLRFSGCDFDVYWLNRPSINKATPNCTATCPEGESTGMVSPMQDCNGTGCCTIDFGAEINAYSSTIVFKFVRRAETNLESHHNRSLSWDTIYITDPAARGLSWKIADQPDCASARKNQTSYACVSNKSICSDPDFDKHGYNCMCRNGYIGNPYILDGCLPNNEYNPLQRKMNCIRQCGNISVPFPFGLEEGCFARKGFDLNCTNSTSSTLLLQGQYPLLLQGQYHVINIYVDNGTLEYYADREKNPETSIGTDYETGKRSLYVQVGTPIVSVQWVAAHLTCQDAKRNSSGYACISTNSECITSKPTHTFVGYRCKCAQGYQGNPYITNGCVGPYAVSQLAMLIDGPRRVNVKF
;
A
#
# COMPACT_ATOMS: atom_id res chain seq x y z
N MET A 1 28.37 -9.32 -15.21
CA MET A 1 27.38 -10.04 -16.05
C MET A 1 26.45 -10.83 -15.13
N ARG A 2 25.33 -10.25 -14.67
CA ARG A 2 24.28 -11.03 -14.02
C ARG A 2 23.37 -11.58 -15.12
N ASN A 3 23.06 -12.86 -15.09
CA ASN A 3 22.11 -13.46 -16.03
C ASN A 3 20.79 -12.68 -15.99
N ALA A 4 20.26 -12.37 -17.16
CA ALA A 4 18.95 -11.76 -17.34
C ALA A 4 17.86 -12.61 -16.67
N SER A 5 17.14 -12.05 -15.70
CA SER A 5 15.94 -12.68 -15.15
C SER A 5 14.84 -12.73 -16.21
N VAL A 6 14.19 -13.89 -16.34
CA VAL A 6 13.03 -14.05 -17.22
C VAL A 6 11.79 -13.58 -16.45
N VAL A 7 11.05 -12.64 -17.03
CA VAL A 7 9.83 -12.09 -16.43
C VAL A 7 8.64 -12.58 -17.22
N SER A 8 7.65 -13.08 -16.50
CA SER A 8 6.39 -13.62 -17.03
C SER A 8 5.23 -12.75 -16.55
N TRP A 9 4.31 -12.44 -17.45
CA TRP A 9 3.14 -11.59 -17.21
C TRP A 9 1.89 -12.41 -17.47
N SER A 10 0.91 -12.33 -16.58
CA SER A 10 -0.41 -12.92 -16.80
C SER A 10 -1.47 -11.82 -16.80
N LEU A 11 -2.37 -11.90 -17.76
CA LEU A 11 -3.52 -11.00 -17.81
C LEU A 11 -4.56 -11.50 -16.79
N PRO A 12 -5.15 -10.62 -15.96
CA PRO A 12 -6.13 -11.05 -14.97
C PRO A 12 -7.31 -11.74 -15.66
N PRO A 13 -7.65 -12.98 -15.27
CA PRO A 13 -8.77 -13.72 -15.88
C PRO A 13 -10.16 -13.17 -15.46
N LYS A 14 -10.23 -12.30 -14.46
CA LYS A 14 -11.47 -11.78 -13.88
C LYS A 14 -11.76 -10.35 -14.30
N LEU A 15 -12.46 -10.17 -15.41
CA LEU A 15 -13.31 -8.99 -15.60
C LEU A 15 -14.68 -9.28 -16.23
N PHE A 16 -14.99 -10.53 -16.62
CA PHE A 16 -16.22 -10.79 -17.37
C PHE A 16 -16.83 -12.17 -17.08
N GLU A 17 -17.30 -12.36 -15.85
CA GLU A 17 -18.49 -13.20 -15.63
C GLU A 17 -19.66 -12.24 -15.53
N ASP A 18 -20.20 -11.83 -16.69
CA ASP A 18 -21.64 -11.60 -16.86
C ASP A 18 -21.94 -11.35 -18.36
N SER A 19 -22.55 -12.36 -18.98
CA SER A 19 -23.24 -12.35 -20.28
C SER A 19 -22.48 -11.93 -21.57
N LEU A 20 -22.11 -12.94 -22.36
CA LEU A 20 -22.25 -13.06 -23.83
C LEU A 20 -22.18 -11.76 -24.67
N ASN A 21 -21.00 -11.47 -25.24
CA ASN A 21 -20.75 -11.50 -26.69
C ASN A 21 -19.31 -11.02 -26.98
N SER A 22 -18.44 -11.94 -27.41
CA SER A 22 -17.17 -11.69 -28.13
C SER A 22 -16.53 -10.30 -27.96
N PHE A 23 -15.92 -10.04 -26.80
CA PHE A 23 -15.06 -8.88 -26.61
C PHE A 23 -13.61 -9.28 -26.88
N TYR A 24 -13.02 -8.72 -27.94
CA TYR A 24 -11.58 -8.76 -28.17
C TYR A 24 -10.91 -7.88 -27.11
N LEU A 25 -10.19 -8.49 -26.16
CA LEU A 25 -9.23 -7.78 -25.33
C LEU A 25 -8.05 -7.37 -26.23
N THR A 26 -8.16 -6.23 -26.91
CA THR A 26 -7.02 -5.61 -27.59
C THR A 26 -6.14 -4.94 -26.54
N LEU A 27 -5.22 -5.70 -25.97
CA LEU A 27 -4.00 -5.10 -25.43
C LEU A 27 -3.16 -4.73 -26.64
N TRP A 28 -3.06 -3.43 -26.91
CA TRP A 28 -2.31 -2.88 -28.04
C TRP A 28 -0.79 -3.00 -27.87
N GLY A 29 -0.32 -3.60 -26.77
CA GLY A 29 1.09 -3.79 -26.49
C GLY A 29 1.56 -3.21 -25.15
N LEU A 30 2.86 -3.34 -24.92
CA LEU A 30 3.56 -2.72 -23.80
C LEU A 30 4.65 -1.78 -24.31
N ARG A 31 4.82 -0.66 -23.61
CA ARG A 31 5.94 0.26 -23.80
C ARG A 31 6.99 0.00 -22.73
N PHE A 32 8.23 -0.18 -23.15
CA PHE A 32 9.41 -0.37 -22.31
C PHE A 32 10.28 0.88 -22.44
N SER A 33 10.61 1.56 -21.35
CA SER A 33 11.43 2.78 -21.36
C SER A 33 12.65 2.60 -20.49
N GLY A 34 13.81 3.03 -20.96
CA GLY A 34 15.11 2.82 -20.33
C GLY A 34 16.23 2.88 -21.37
N CYS A 35 17.42 2.46 -20.97
CA CYS A 35 18.64 2.61 -21.78
C CYS A 35 19.34 1.27 -22.05
N ASP A 36 19.80 1.07 -23.28
CA ASP A 36 20.65 -0.05 -23.74
C ASP A 36 20.17 -1.44 -23.30
N PHE A 37 18.96 -1.79 -23.73
CA PHE A 37 18.41 -3.12 -23.50
C PHE A 37 17.62 -3.65 -24.69
N ASP A 38 17.56 -4.98 -24.74
CA ASP A 38 16.76 -5.76 -25.66
C ASP A 38 15.65 -6.49 -24.89
N VAL A 39 14.48 -6.59 -25.50
CA VAL A 39 13.35 -7.38 -24.98
C VAL A 39 13.00 -8.47 -25.98
N TYR A 40 12.98 -9.70 -25.50
CA TYR A 40 12.59 -10.88 -26.27
C TYR A 40 11.27 -11.42 -25.73
N TRP A 41 10.27 -11.60 -26.61
CA TRP A 41 9.02 -12.29 -26.32
C TRP A 41 9.16 -13.78 -26.65
N LEU A 42 9.42 -14.58 -25.62
CA LEU A 42 9.88 -15.97 -25.77
C LEU A 42 8.80 -16.96 -26.24
N ASN A 43 7.54 -16.67 -25.95
CA ASN A 43 6.39 -17.51 -26.29
C ASN A 43 5.48 -16.89 -27.35
N ARG A 44 6.03 -16.00 -28.20
CA ARG A 44 5.30 -15.48 -29.35
C ARG A 44 5.06 -16.61 -30.37
N PRO A 45 3.82 -16.80 -30.88
CA PRO A 45 3.50 -17.91 -31.78
C PRO A 45 4.23 -17.89 -33.14
N SER A 46 4.65 -16.71 -33.62
CA SER A 46 4.90 -16.50 -35.06
C SER A 46 6.29 -15.91 -35.43
N ILE A 47 7.25 -15.80 -34.51
CA ILE A 47 8.54 -15.13 -34.77
C ILE A 47 9.76 -15.97 -34.36
N ASN A 48 10.84 -15.82 -35.13
CA ASN A 48 12.16 -16.38 -34.84
C ASN A 48 12.70 -15.85 -33.49
N LYS A 49 12.87 -16.74 -32.51
CA LYS A 49 13.28 -16.39 -31.13
C LYS A 49 14.69 -15.79 -31.00
N ALA A 50 15.46 -15.77 -32.10
CA ALA A 50 16.83 -15.28 -32.13
C ALA A 50 16.95 -13.73 -32.20
N THR A 51 15.91 -13.04 -32.69
CA THR A 51 15.90 -11.57 -32.80
C THR A 51 15.13 -10.93 -31.64
N PRO A 52 15.63 -9.83 -31.05
CA PRO A 52 14.87 -9.09 -30.06
C PRO A 52 13.59 -8.55 -30.69
N ASN A 53 12.48 -8.59 -29.95
CA ASN A 53 11.21 -8.01 -30.38
C ASN A 53 11.19 -6.49 -30.27
N CYS A 54 12.10 -5.94 -29.45
CA CYS A 54 12.13 -4.56 -29.05
C CYS A 54 13.56 -4.23 -28.59
N THR A 55 14.11 -3.13 -29.07
CA THR A 55 15.42 -2.63 -28.64
C THR A 55 15.27 -1.17 -28.27
N ALA A 56 15.78 -0.79 -27.09
CA ALA A 56 15.89 0.60 -26.67
C ALA A 56 17.37 1.00 -26.62
N THR A 57 17.75 2.02 -27.37
CA THR A 57 19.08 2.64 -27.35
C THR A 57 19.11 3.88 -26.48
N CYS A 58 20.28 4.31 -26.05
CA CYS A 58 20.40 5.55 -25.30
C CYS A 58 20.39 6.82 -26.18
N PRO A 59 19.76 7.92 -25.73
CA PRO A 59 19.89 9.21 -26.39
C PRO A 59 21.34 9.73 -26.27
N GLU A 60 21.87 10.26 -27.36
CA GLU A 60 23.20 10.90 -27.38
C GLU A 60 23.14 12.30 -26.74
N GLY A 61 23.98 12.56 -25.74
CA GLY A 61 24.15 13.87 -25.09
C GLY A 61 23.81 13.92 -23.59
N GLU A 62 24.47 14.82 -22.84
CA GLU A 62 24.11 15.16 -21.46
C GLU A 62 22.90 16.11 -21.48
N SER A 63 21.80 15.70 -20.85
CA SER A 63 20.57 16.49 -20.67
C SER A 63 19.56 16.41 -21.81
N THR A 64 18.92 15.25 -21.96
CA THR A 64 17.48 15.25 -22.26
C THR A 64 16.77 14.53 -21.13
N GLY A 65 15.98 15.30 -20.37
CA GLY A 65 15.02 14.73 -19.41
C GLY A 65 14.07 13.78 -20.13
N MET A 66 13.43 12.90 -19.36
CA MET A 66 12.50 11.85 -19.82
C MET A 66 11.78 12.23 -21.12
N VAL A 67 11.95 11.41 -22.16
CA VAL A 67 10.99 11.39 -23.28
C VAL A 67 9.63 11.14 -22.65
N SER A 68 8.74 12.12 -22.80
CA SER A 68 7.45 12.13 -22.14
C SER A 68 6.68 10.83 -22.45
N PRO A 69 5.88 10.26 -21.52
CA PRO A 69 5.09 9.05 -21.75
C PRO A 69 4.15 9.13 -22.98
N MET A 70 3.89 10.36 -23.44
CA MET A 70 3.00 10.69 -24.56
C MET A 70 3.72 10.95 -25.90
N GLN A 71 5.05 10.78 -25.99
CA GLN A 71 5.80 10.97 -27.24
C GLN A 71 6.07 9.64 -27.95
N ASP A 72 6.05 9.66 -29.30
CA ASP A 72 6.27 8.49 -30.15
C ASP A 72 7.58 7.79 -29.84
N CYS A 73 7.51 6.46 -29.70
CA CYS A 73 8.62 5.65 -29.26
C CYS A 73 9.39 5.09 -30.46
N ASN A 74 10.43 5.82 -30.88
CA ASN A 74 11.20 5.50 -32.10
C ASN A 74 12.46 4.65 -31.85
N GLY A 75 12.57 3.98 -30.69
CA GLY A 75 13.72 3.13 -30.34
C GLY A 75 14.77 3.80 -29.44
N THR A 76 14.80 5.13 -29.35
CA THR A 76 15.69 5.85 -28.42
C THR A 76 15.01 6.12 -27.08
N GLY A 77 15.58 5.62 -25.99
CA GLY A 77 15.08 5.76 -24.63
C GLY A 77 13.83 4.93 -24.32
N CYS A 78 13.25 4.29 -25.33
CA CYS A 78 12.12 3.38 -25.18
C CYS A 78 11.98 2.48 -26.41
N CYS A 79 11.19 1.42 -26.27
CA CYS A 79 10.69 0.63 -27.39
C CYS A 79 9.29 0.07 -27.05
N THR A 80 8.51 -0.32 -28.06
CA THR A 80 7.16 -0.88 -27.89
C THR A 80 7.05 -2.28 -28.49
N ILE A 81 6.38 -3.19 -27.78
CA ILE A 81 5.95 -4.48 -28.35
C ILE A 81 4.44 -4.44 -28.48
N ASP A 82 3.95 -4.40 -29.72
CA ASP A 82 2.54 -4.59 -30.02
C ASP A 82 2.19 -6.08 -30.00
N PHE A 83 1.08 -6.40 -29.33
CA PHE A 83 0.55 -7.75 -29.24
C PHE A 83 -0.44 -8.07 -30.36
N GLY A 84 -1.01 -7.04 -31.01
CA GLY A 84 -1.99 -7.16 -32.08
C GLY A 84 -3.20 -8.03 -31.69
N ALA A 85 -3.75 -8.73 -32.68
CA ALA A 85 -4.77 -9.76 -32.47
C ALA A 85 -4.17 -11.13 -32.05
N GLU A 86 -2.86 -11.21 -31.77
CA GLU A 86 -2.16 -12.48 -31.52
C GLU A 86 -2.45 -13.06 -30.13
N ILE A 87 -3.01 -12.26 -29.22
CA ILE A 87 -3.40 -12.68 -27.87
C ILE A 87 -4.90 -13.00 -27.87
N ASN A 88 -5.24 -14.26 -28.18
CA ASN A 88 -6.60 -14.76 -28.00
C ASN A 88 -6.94 -14.85 -26.50
N ALA A 89 -8.16 -14.44 -26.15
CA ALA A 89 -8.64 -14.06 -24.82
C ALA A 89 -8.77 -15.19 -23.77
N TYR A 90 -8.04 -16.30 -23.90
CA TYR A 90 -8.10 -17.40 -22.94
C TYR A 90 -6.68 -17.74 -22.43
N SER A 91 -6.27 -17.04 -21.36
CA SER A 91 -5.11 -17.36 -20.51
C SER A 91 -3.70 -17.30 -21.11
N SER A 92 -3.41 -16.34 -21.99
CA SER A 92 -2.05 -16.16 -22.50
C SER A 92 -1.17 -15.40 -21.50
N THR A 93 -0.39 -16.17 -20.74
CA THR A 93 0.79 -15.65 -20.07
C THR A 93 1.80 -15.20 -21.13
N ILE A 94 2.38 -14.00 -21.02
CA ILE A 94 3.41 -13.48 -21.92
C ILE A 94 4.76 -13.59 -21.21
N VAL A 95 5.77 -14.14 -21.87
CA VAL A 95 7.10 -14.32 -21.27
C VAL A 95 8.12 -13.44 -21.97
N PHE A 96 8.72 -12.52 -21.22
CA PHE A 96 9.79 -11.65 -21.67
C PHE A 96 11.14 -12.03 -21.06
N LYS A 97 12.19 -11.86 -21.86
CA LYS A 97 13.58 -11.86 -21.41
C LYS A 97 14.20 -10.51 -21.74
N PHE A 98 14.79 -9.87 -20.74
CA PHE A 98 15.46 -8.58 -20.87
C PHE A 98 16.96 -8.78 -20.94
N VAL A 99 17.63 -8.30 -21.99
CA VAL A 99 19.09 -8.40 -22.12
C VAL A 99 19.67 -7.00 -22.16
N ARG A 100 20.49 -6.65 -21.17
CA ARG A 100 21.30 -5.42 -21.21
C ARG A 100 22.40 -5.58 -22.24
N ARG A 101 22.58 -4.59 -23.10
CA ARG A 101 23.78 -4.48 -23.95
C ARG A 101 24.89 -3.91 -23.08
N ALA A 102 26.03 -4.60 -22.98
CA ALA A 102 27.15 -4.11 -22.19
C ALA A 102 27.83 -2.96 -22.94
N GLU A 103 27.87 -1.77 -22.36
CA GLU A 103 28.90 -0.80 -22.72
C GLU A 103 30.20 -1.16 -21.99
N THR A 104 31.27 -1.19 -22.76
CA THR A 104 32.62 -1.63 -22.37
C THR A 104 33.39 -0.64 -21.50
N ASN A 105 32.79 0.47 -21.05
CA ASN A 105 33.47 1.47 -20.22
C ASN A 105 32.59 1.97 -19.08
N LEU A 106 32.68 1.29 -17.93
CA LEU A 106 31.92 1.60 -16.71
C LEU A 106 32.45 2.85 -15.97
N GLU A 107 33.54 3.47 -16.41
CA GLU A 107 34.22 4.57 -15.68
C GLU A 107 33.77 5.99 -16.09
N SER A 108 33.01 6.18 -17.17
CA SER A 108 32.61 7.51 -17.66
C SER A 108 31.22 8.00 -17.21
N HIS A 109 30.49 7.24 -16.38
CA HIS A 109 29.03 7.47 -16.21
C HIS A 109 28.54 7.64 -14.77
N HIS A 110 29.37 8.14 -13.86
CA HIS A 110 28.96 8.46 -12.48
C HIS A 110 27.95 9.62 -12.33
N ASN A 111 27.56 10.28 -13.43
CA ASN A 111 26.72 11.49 -13.39
C ASN A 111 25.45 11.44 -14.27
N ARG A 112 25.04 10.25 -14.74
CA ARG A 112 23.84 10.12 -15.59
C ARG A 112 22.57 9.76 -14.80
N SER A 113 21.41 10.17 -15.33
CA SER A 113 20.07 10.15 -14.72
C SER A 113 19.57 8.76 -14.26
N LEU A 114 18.54 8.72 -13.39
CA LEU A 114 17.86 7.50 -12.91
C LEU A 114 17.40 6.50 -14.02
N SER A 115 17.31 6.96 -15.27
CA SER A 115 16.87 6.19 -16.45
C SER A 115 17.89 5.15 -16.96
N TRP A 116 19.11 5.16 -16.43
CA TRP A 116 20.17 4.25 -16.89
C TRP A 116 20.15 2.89 -16.18
N ASP A 117 19.63 2.80 -14.95
CA ASP A 117 19.60 1.55 -14.18
C ASP A 117 18.21 0.88 -14.12
N THR A 118 17.16 1.60 -14.54
CA THR A 118 15.77 1.14 -14.43
C THR A 118 15.11 1.01 -15.80
N ILE A 119 14.39 -0.09 -16.00
CA ILE A 119 13.46 -0.26 -17.13
C ILE A 119 12.04 -0.02 -16.62
N TYR A 120 11.36 0.97 -17.17
CA TYR A 120 9.96 1.26 -16.92
C TYR A 120 9.08 0.50 -17.92
N ILE A 121 8.03 -0.15 -17.43
CA ILE A 121 7.09 -0.88 -18.26
C ILE A 121 5.73 -0.24 -18.06
N THR A 122 5.15 0.27 -19.13
CA THR A 122 3.89 1.00 -19.11
C THR A 122 2.90 0.38 -20.07
N ASP A 123 1.69 0.14 -19.59
CA ASP A 123 0.52 -0.13 -20.42
C ASP A 123 -0.10 1.21 -20.85
N PRO A 124 -0.14 1.55 -22.15
CA PRO A 124 -0.77 2.77 -22.64
C PRO A 124 -2.25 2.89 -22.25
N ALA A 125 -2.94 1.78 -22.00
CA ALA A 125 -4.34 1.76 -21.60
C ALA A 125 -4.56 1.77 -20.08
N ALA A 126 -3.48 1.82 -19.28
CA ALA A 126 -3.50 1.88 -17.81
C ALA A 126 -4.31 0.76 -17.12
N ARG A 127 -4.38 -0.44 -17.69
CA ARG A 127 -5.26 -1.53 -17.22
C ARG A 127 -4.73 -2.32 -16.02
N GLY A 128 -3.60 -1.90 -15.44
CA GLY A 128 -2.94 -2.58 -14.34
C GLY A 128 -2.28 -3.89 -14.81
N LEU A 129 -1.03 -4.10 -14.43
CA LEU A 129 -0.26 -5.24 -14.91
C LEU A 129 0.17 -6.14 -13.75
N SER A 130 0.02 -7.46 -13.93
CA SER A 130 0.49 -8.48 -12.99
C SER A 130 1.64 -9.28 -13.59
N TRP A 131 2.66 -9.57 -12.78
CA TRP A 131 3.87 -10.24 -13.24
C TRP A 131 4.57 -11.06 -12.16
N LYS A 132 5.45 -11.95 -12.63
CA LYS A 132 6.29 -12.85 -11.85
C LYS A 132 7.62 -13.10 -12.55
N ILE A 133 8.64 -13.48 -11.80
CA ILE A 133 9.92 -13.98 -12.31
C ILE A 133 9.79 -15.49 -12.48
N ALA A 134 10.15 -16.00 -13.65
CA ALA A 134 9.94 -17.39 -14.06
C ALA A 134 11.25 -18.19 -14.20
N ASP A 135 12.34 -17.72 -13.57
CA ASP A 135 13.63 -18.44 -13.58
C ASP A 135 13.66 -19.59 -12.55
N GLN A 136 12.74 -19.58 -11.58
CA GLN A 136 12.56 -20.58 -10.53
C GLN A 136 11.06 -20.80 -10.28
N PRO A 137 10.65 -22.00 -9.83
CA PRO A 137 9.23 -22.35 -9.69
C PRO A 137 8.55 -21.62 -8.51
N ASP A 138 9.29 -21.30 -7.45
CA ASP A 138 8.77 -20.72 -6.22
C ASP A 138 9.87 -19.97 -5.45
N CYS A 139 9.47 -19.24 -4.41
CA CYS A 139 10.34 -18.54 -3.49
C CYS A 139 11.31 -19.47 -2.76
N ALA A 140 10.90 -20.68 -2.42
CA ALA A 140 11.73 -21.64 -1.69
C ALA A 140 12.94 -22.07 -2.52
N SER A 141 12.74 -22.28 -3.82
CA SER A 141 13.76 -22.62 -4.80
C SER A 141 14.61 -21.40 -5.16
N ALA A 142 13.97 -20.24 -5.37
CA ALA A 142 14.65 -18.98 -5.67
C ALA A 142 15.66 -18.56 -4.59
N ARG A 143 15.31 -18.72 -3.31
CA ARG A 143 16.20 -18.38 -2.19
C ARG A 143 17.44 -19.26 -2.08
N LYS A 144 17.45 -20.45 -2.69
CA LYS A 144 18.62 -21.35 -2.68
C LYS A 144 19.74 -20.84 -3.58
N ASN A 145 19.40 -20.12 -4.65
CA ASN A 145 20.39 -19.55 -5.57
C ASN A 145 20.59 -18.06 -5.34
N GLN A 146 21.48 -17.70 -4.41
CA GLN A 146 21.79 -16.30 -4.09
C GLN A 146 22.30 -15.48 -5.28
N THR A 147 22.85 -16.12 -6.31
CA THR A 147 23.39 -15.42 -7.50
C THR A 147 22.30 -14.95 -8.45
N SER A 148 21.17 -15.66 -8.52
CA SER A 148 20.02 -15.31 -9.38
C SER A 148 18.83 -14.79 -8.59
N TYR A 149 18.86 -14.86 -7.25
CA TYR A 149 17.77 -14.41 -6.41
C TYR A 149 17.49 -12.91 -6.58
N ALA A 150 16.28 -12.58 -7.02
CA ALA A 150 15.94 -11.22 -7.44
C ALA A 150 15.52 -10.28 -6.30
N CYS A 151 15.06 -10.80 -5.15
CA CYS A 151 14.59 -9.96 -4.03
C CYS A 151 15.77 -9.49 -3.18
N VAL A 152 16.56 -8.56 -3.73
CA VAL A 152 17.86 -8.15 -3.16
C VAL A 152 17.75 -7.03 -2.14
N SER A 153 16.62 -6.31 -2.07
CA SER A 153 16.41 -5.32 -1.01
C SER A 153 16.30 -5.99 0.36
N ASN A 154 17.00 -5.46 1.36
CA ASN A 154 16.99 -5.97 2.74
C ASN A 154 15.59 -5.98 3.40
N LYS A 155 14.70 -5.11 2.93
CA LYS A 155 13.29 -5.00 3.36
C LYS A 155 12.34 -5.53 2.31
N SER A 156 12.80 -6.33 1.34
CA SER A 156 11.91 -7.10 0.48
C SER A 156 11.47 -8.42 1.12
N ILE A 157 10.39 -8.96 0.58
CA ILE A 157 9.94 -10.33 0.76
C ILE A 157 9.65 -10.92 -0.62
N CYS A 158 9.90 -12.21 -0.72
CA CYS A 158 9.46 -13.00 -1.86
C CYS A 158 8.06 -13.53 -1.59
N SER A 159 7.20 -13.47 -2.60
CA SER A 159 5.85 -14.01 -2.58
C SER A 159 5.67 -15.02 -3.73
N ASP A 160 5.02 -16.12 -3.41
CA ASP A 160 4.58 -17.12 -4.38
C ASP A 160 3.25 -16.66 -5.01
N PRO A 161 2.94 -17.02 -6.26
CA PRO A 161 1.71 -16.59 -6.93
C PRO A 161 0.51 -17.44 -6.47
N ASP A 162 -0.66 -16.80 -6.30
CA ASP A 162 -1.86 -17.46 -5.76
C ASP A 162 -2.51 -18.48 -6.72
N PHE A 163 -2.46 -18.23 -8.04
CA PHE A 163 -3.20 -19.02 -9.04
C PHE A 163 -2.30 -19.97 -9.84
N ASP A 164 -1.09 -19.52 -10.20
CA ASP A 164 -0.11 -20.31 -10.93
C ASP A 164 1.07 -20.62 -10.01
N LYS A 165 1.27 -21.88 -9.65
CA LYS A 165 2.37 -22.35 -8.78
C LYS A 165 3.75 -22.31 -9.46
N HIS A 166 3.96 -21.40 -10.39
CA HIS A 166 5.20 -21.30 -11.15
C HIS A 166 5.63 -19.85 -11.28
N GLY A 167 6.80 -19.56 -10.71
CA GLY A 167 7.40 -18.25 -10.62
C GLY A 167 7.31 -17.68 -9.20
N TYR A 168 7.91 -16.52 -9.00
CA TYR A 168 7.79 -15.74 -7.76
C TYR A 168 7.86 -14.25 -8.07
N ASN A 169 7.39 -13.40 -7.17
CA ASN A 169 7.64 -11.97 -7.23
C ASN A 169 8.26 -11.47 -5.93
N CYS A 170 8.86 -10.28 -6.00
CA CYS A 170 9.35 -9.56 -4.85
C CYS A 170 8.43 -8.37 -4.58
N MET A 171 8.13 -8.17 -3.31
CA MET A 171 7.41 -6.99 -2.82
C MET A 171 8.17 -6.42 -1.64
N CYS A 172 8.04 -5.13 -1.39
CA CYS A 172 8.53 -4.58 -0.15
C CYS A 172 7.73 -5.17 1.01
N ARG A 173 8.42 -5.46 2.11
CA ARG A 173 7.77 -5.83 3.36
C ARG A 173 6.78 -4.74 3.72
N ASN A 174 5.72 -5.18 4.38
CA ASN A 174 4.72 -4.34 4.99
C ASN A 174 5.35 -3.09 5.65
N GLY A 175 4.85 -1.92 5.26
CA GLY A 175 5.32 -0.63 5.75
C GLY A 175 6.55 -0.06 5.04
N TYR A 176 7.06 -0.73 4.02
CA TYR A 176 8.07 -0.24 3.10
C TYR A 176 7.47 -0.12 1.69
N ILE A 177 7.91 0.89 0.95
CA ILE A 177 7.54 1.14 -0.45
C ILE A 177 8.81 1.31 -1.29
N GLY A 178 8.66 1.22 -2.61
CA GLY A 178 9.76 1.37 -3.56
C GLY A 178 10.01 0.09 -4.34
N ASN A 179 11.26 -0.14 -4.72
CA ASN A 179 11.65 -1.21 -5.61
C ASN A 179 12.34 -2.36 -4.84
N PRO A 180 11.70 -3.52 -4.66
CA PRO A 180 12.28 -4.64 -3.91
C PRO A 180 13.42 -5.38 -4.65
N TYR A 181 13.61 -5.10 -5.93
CA TYR A 181 14.62 -5.71 -6.81
C TYR A 181 15.95 -4.93 -6.83
N ILE A 182 16.04 -3.83 -6.08
CA ILE A 182 17.25 -3.01 -5.96
C ILE A 182 17.76 -3.10 -4.52
N LEU A 183 19.09 -3.12 -4.34
CA LEU A 183 19.70 -3.08 -3.01
C LEU A 183 19.22 -1.82 -2.28
N ASP A 184 18.67 -1.98 -1.06
CA ASP A 184 18.04 -0.91 -0.28
C ASP A 184 16.90 -0.14 -1.00
N GLY A 185 16.33 -0.71 -2.06
CA GLY A 185 15.25 -0.06 -2.82
C GLY A 185 13.88 -0.04 -2.12
N CYS A 186 13.73 -0.77 -1.00
CA CYS A 186 12.54 -0.70 -0.16
C CYS A 186 12.79 0.25 1.00
N LEU A 187 12.22 1.44 0.89
CA LEU A 187 12.35 2.49 1.90
C LEU A 187 11.11 2.51 2.80
N PRO A 188 11.25 2.93 4.07
CA PRO A 188 10.10 3.09 4.94
C PRO A 188 9.05 3.97 4.27
N ASN A 189 7.79 3.54 4.30
CA ASN A 189 6.69 4.36 3.82
C ASN A 189 6.51 5.55 4.77
N ASN A 190 7.14 6.68 4.43
CA ASN A 190 7.07 7.94 5.15
C ASN A 190 5.83 8.78 4.78
N GLU A 191 4.79 8.18 4.21
CA GLU A 191 3.50 8.88 4.00
C GLU A 191 2.88 9.40 5.31
N TYR A 192 3.22 8.78 6.45
CA TYR A 192 2.75 9.23 7.75
C TYR A 192 3.59 10.41 8.24
N ASN A 193 2.96 11.58 8.32
CA ASN A 193 3.50 12.78 8.92
C ASN A 193 3.04 12.87 10.39
N PRO A 194 3.94 12.73 11.37
CA PRO A 194 3.55 12.77 12.78
C PRO A 194 3.20 14.16 13.28
N LEU A 195 3.57 15.20 12.53
CA LEU A 195 3.29 16.58 12.87
C LEU A 195 2.22 17.15 11.94
N GLN A 196 1.21 17.77 12.55
CA GLN A 196 0.23 18.58 11.85
C GLN A 196 0.94 19.80 11.22
N ARG A 197 0.82 19.97 9.90
CA ARG A 197 1.53 21.02 9.16
C ARG A 197 0.79 22.35 9.18
N LYS A 198 -0.54 22.32 9.18
CA LYS A 198 -1.40 23.52 9.17
C LYS A 198 -1.79 23.90 10.59
N MET A 199 -1.71 25.19 10.95
CA MET A 199 -2.30 25.71 12.19
C MET A 199 -3.80 25.94 12.00
N ASN A 200 -4.62 25.75 13.04
CA ASN A 200 -6.08 25.96 13.02
C ASN A 200 -6.86 25.04 12.06
N CYS A 201 -6.68 23.74 12.20
CA CYS A 201 -7.46 22.74 11.47
C CYS A 201 -8.91 22.69 11.94
N ILE A 202 -9.84 22.45 11.01
CA ILE A 202 -11.22 22.11 11.36
C ILE A 202 -11.22 20.71 12.00
N ARG A 203 -11.84 20.60 13.18
CA ARG A 203 -11.81 19.39 14.04
C ARG A 203 -13.20 18.80 14.31
N GLN A 204 -14.22 19.28 13.61
CA GLN A 204 -15.59 18.82 13.78
C GLN A 204 -16.30 18.71 12.43
N CYS A 205 -17.13 17.69 12.30
CA CYS A 205 -18.11 17.56 11.23
C CYS A 205 -19.48 17.33 11.88
N GLY A 206 -20.22 18.42 12.09
CA GLY A 206 -21.41 18.40 12.94
C GLY A 206 -21.06 18.00 14.37
N ASN A 207 -21.67 16.93 14.85
CA ASN A 207 -21.43 16.41 16.20
C ASN A 207 -20.23 15.47 16.30
N ILE A 208 -19.57 15.16 15.18
CA ILE A 208 -18.46 14.20 15.15
C ILE A 208 -17.15 14.95 15.33
N SER A 209 -16.39 14.56 16.37
CA SER A 209 -15.02 15.05 16.57
C SER A 209 -14.05 14.35 15.63
N VAL A 210 -13.17 15.13 14.98
CA VAL A 210 -12.14 14.68 14.04
C VAL A 210 -10.75 14.99 14.59
N PRO A 211 -10.27 14.25 15.60
CA PRO A 211 -8.95 14.45 16.18
C PRO A 211 -7.84 14.03 15.21
N PHE A 212 -6.65 14.61 15.36
CA PHE A 212 -5.45 14.08 14.73
C PHE A 212 -5.25 12.61 15.18
N PRO A 213 -4.90 11.65 14.30
CA PRO A 213 -4.23 11.82 13.01
C PRO A 213 -5.15 11.98 11.79
N PHE A 214 -6.47 12.08 12.00
CA PHE A 214 -7.44 12.39 10.95
C PHE A 214 -7.50 13.90 10.68
N GLY A 215 -8.07 14.27 9.54
CA GLY A 215 -8.23 15.66 9.14
C GLY A 215 -9.21 15.81 7.99
N LEU A 216 -9.72 17.02 7.82
CA LEU A 216 -10.68 17.38 6.76
C LEU A 216 -10.04 18.21 5.64
N GLU A 217 -8.75 18.50 5.79
CA GLU A 217 -8.02 19.46 4.97
C GLU A 217 -6.57 19.01 4.82
N GLU A 218 -5.93 19.40 3.72
CA GLU A 218 -4.51 19.16 3.52
C GLU A 218 -3.67 19.79 4.64
N GLY A 219 -2.70 19.01 5.14
CA GLY A 219 -1.86 19.41 6.28
C GLY A 219 -2.51 19.23 7.65
N CYS A 220 -3.77 18.78 7.74
CA CYS A 220 -4.48 18.52 8.99
C CYS A 220 -4.59 17.04 9.37
N PHE A 221 -4.37 16.14 8.41
CA PHE A 221 -4.27 14.69 8.60
C PHE A 221 -2.81 14.22 8.48
N ALA A 222 -2.49 13.08 9.10
CA ALA A 222 -1.15 12.53 9.09
C ALA A 222 -0.79 11.83 7.77
N ARG A 223 -1.77 11.23 7.09
CA ARG A 223 -1.58 10.54 5.80
C ARG A 223 -2.87 10.52 4.98
N LYS A 224 -2.79 10.22 3.68
CA LYS A 224 -3.95 10.22 2.77
C LYS A 224 -5.09 9.29 3.20
N GLY A 225 -4.80 8.13 3.77
CA GLY A 225 -5.86 7.25 4.30
C GLY A 225 -6.61 7.79 5.53
N PHE A 226 -6.16 8.91 6.11
CA PHE A 226 -6.80 9.61 7.23
C PHE A 226 -7.43 10.95 6.81
N ASP A 227 -7.46 11.21 5.50
CA ASP A 227 -8.22 12.29 4.91
C ASP A 227 -9.71 11.91 4.96
N LEU A 228 -10.51 12.74 5.61
CA LEU A 228 -11.95 12.52 5.76
C LEU A 228 -12.70 13.65 5.06
N ASN A 229 -13.84 13.32 4.44
CA ASN A 229 -14.68 14.31 3.78
C ASN A 229 -15.95 14.54 4.58
N CYS A 230 -16.11 15.77 5.09
CA CYS A 230 -17.36 16.22 5.71
C CYS A 230 -18.29 16.76 4.63
N THR A 231 -19.26 15.97 4.19
CA THR A 231 -20.17 16.39 3.10
C THR A 231 -21.32 17.25 3.60
N ASN A 232 -21.73 17.08 4.86
CA ASN A 232 -22.77 17.88 5.48
C ASN A 232 -22.57 17.96 7.00
N SER A 233 -22.23 19.14 7.51
CA SER A 233 -22.04 19.39 8.94
C SER A 233 -23.35 19.35 9.73
N THR A 234 -24.49 19.64 9.11
CA THR A 234 -25.80 19.66 9.79
C THR A 234 -26.29 18.24 10.09
N SER A 235 -26.03 17.29 9.20
CA SER A 235 -26.35 15.87 9.39
C SER A 235 -25.18 15.03 9.90
N SER A 236 -24.03 15.64 10.19
CA SER A 236 -22.80 14.96 10.62
C SER A 236 -22.34 13.86 9.64
N THR A 237 -22.41 14.11 8.34
CA THR A 237 -22.02 13.12 7.32
C THR A 237 -20.52 13.21 7.05
N LEU A 238 -19.77 12.24 7.58
CA LEU A 238 -18.31 12.13 7.45
C LEU A 238 -17.93 10.86 6.70
N LEU A 239 -17.08 10.97 5.68
CA LEU A 239 -16.68 9.85 4.82
C LEU A 239 -15.18 9.58 4.91
N LEU A 240 -14.79 8.31 5.01
CA LEU A 240 -13.39 7.89 4.79
C LEU A 240 -13.02 8.08 3.31
N GLN A 241 -12.04 8.94 3.02
CA GLN A 241 -11.45 8.97 1.68
C GLN A 241 -10.40 7.85 1.57
N GLY A 242 -10.73 6.80 0.84
CA GLY A 242 -9.83 5.67 0.61
C GLY A 242 -9.03 5.81 -0.69
N GLN A 243 -7.75 5.44 -0.62
CA GLN A 243 -6.79 5.28 -1.72
C GLN A 243 -7.04 3.98 -2.57
N TYR A 244 -8.30 3.52 -2.62
CA TYR A 244 -8.75 2.34 -3.35
C TYR A 244 -9.66 2.77 -4.50
N PRO A 245 -9.88 1.93 -5.54
CA PRO A 245 -10.46 2.35 -6.81
C PRO A 245 -11.78 3.11 -6.64
N LEU A 246 -12.07 4.01 -7.58
CA LEU A 246 -13.23 4.90 -7.69
C LEU A 246 -14.60 4.29 -7.32
N LEU A 247 -14.72 2.96 -7.28
CA LEU A 247 -15.94 2.21 -6.97
C LEU A 247 -16.30 2.13 -5.47
N LEU A 248 -15.38 2.43 -4.55
CA LEU A 248 -15.61 2.38 -3.09
C LEU A 248 -15.57 3.76 -2.40
N GLN A 249 -15.37 4.85 -3.14
CA GLN A 249 -15.39 6.19 -2.58
C GLN A 249 -16.78 6.52 -2.02
N GLY A 250 -16.84 6.89 -0.74
CA GLY A 250 -18.05 7.35 -0.07
C GLY A 250 -18.96 6.27 0.53
N GLN A 251 -18.49 5.03 0.70
CA GLN A 251 -19.29 3.95 1.29
C GLN A 251 -19.28 3.88 2.82
N TYR A 252 -18.29 4.50 3.47
CA TYR A 252 -18.10 4.37 4.92
C TYR A 252 -18.44 5.67 5.63
N HIS A 253 -19.68 5.76 6.12
CA HIS A 253 -20.16 6.87 6.93
C HIS A 253 -19.63 6.75 8.35
N VAL A 254 -18.57 7.49 8.65
CA VAL A 254 -17.96 7.55 9.98
C VAL A 254 -18.93 8.22 10.94
N ILE A 255 -19.11 7.63 12.12
CA ILE A 255 -19.96 8.16 13.18
C ILE A 255 -19.17 8.58 14.42
N ASN A 256 -18.10 7.86 14.76
CA ASN A 256 -17.28 8.15 15.94
C ASN A 256 -15.82 7.79 15.70
N ILE A 257 -14.93 8.55 16.32
CA ILE A 257 -13.49 8.32 16.32
C ILE A 257 -12.99 8.34 17.76
N TYR A 258 -12.60 7.17 18.29
CA TYR A 258 -12.07 7.03 19.64
C TYR A 258 -10.55 6.96 19.60
N VAL A 259 -9.90 8.12 19.65
CA VAL A 259 -8.45 8.25 19.44
C VAL A 259 -7.60 7.47 20.44
N ASP A 260 -8.02 7.41 21.70
CA ASP A 260 -7.30 6.69 22.77
C ASP A 260 -7.39 5.16 22.59
N ASN A 261 -8.56 4.69 22.16
CA ASN A 261 -8.78 3.27 21.88
C ASN A 261 -8.16 2.84 20.54
N GLY A 262 -7.97 3.77 19.61
CA GLY A 262 -7.50 3.48 18.26
C GLY A 262 -8.60 2.87 17.39
N THR A 263 -9.87 3.22 17.63
CA THR A 263 -11.04 2.62 16.96
C THR A 263 -11.96 3.65 16.31
N LEU A 264 -12.41 3.35 15.09
CA LEU A 264 -13.32 4.16 14.31
C LEU A 264 -14.60 3.35 14.04
N GLU A 265 -15.74 3.99 14.23
CA GLU A 265 -17.06 3.41 13.95
C GLU A 265 -17.65 3.99 12.67
N TYR A 266 -18.25 3.14 11.85
CA TYR A 266 -18.98 3.57 10.65
C TYR A 266 -20.24 2.73 10.41
N TYR A 267 -21.19 3.28 9.66
CA TYR A 267 -22.38 2.54 9.20
C TYR A 267 -22.04 1.61 8.03
N ALA A 268 -22.36 0.32 8.15
CA ALA A 268 -22.31 -0.60 7.02
C ALA A 268 -23.66 -0.60 6.27
N ASP A 269 -23.62 -0.30 4.98
CA ASP A 269 -24.79 -0.40 4.10
C ASP A 269 -25.11 -1.88 3.81
N ARG A 270 -26.36 -2.27 4.05
CA ARG A 270 -26.84 -3.67 4.04
C ARG A 270 -26.80 -4.30 2.65
N GLU A 271 -27.06 -3.52 1.60
CA GLU A 271 -27.09 -4.03 0.22
C GLU A 271 -25.69 -4.22 -0.37
N LYS A 272 -24.68 -3.55 0.21
CA LYS A 272 -23.31 -3.52 -0.31
C LYS A 272 -22.31 -4.31 0.52
N ASN A 273 -22.65 -4.70 1.76
CA ASN A 273 -21.75 -5.44 2.66
C ASN A 273 -22.41 -6.70 3.27
N PRO A 274 -22.51 -7.80 2.48
CA PRO A 274 -23.21 -9.02 2.87
C PRO A 274 -22.55 -9.77 4.05
N GLU A 275 -21.29 -9.49 4.39
CA GLU A 275 -20.62 -10.16 5.53
C GLU A 275 -21.18 -9.74 6.90
N THR A 276 -21.95 -8.65 6.97
CA THR A 276 -22.51 -8.11 8.22
C THR A 276 -23.97 -8.50 8.48
N SER A 277 -24.62 -9.20 7.56
CA SER A 277 -26.03 -9.57 7.68
C SER A 277 -26.22 -10.87 8.46
N ILE A 278 -26.88 -10.80 9.61
CA ILE A 278 -27.48 -11.98 10.23
C ILE A 278 -28.86 -12.20 9.60
N GLY A 279 -28.92 -13.05 8.58
CA GLY A 279 -30.19 -13.42 7.93
C GLY A 279 -30.01 -14.01 6.54
N THR A 280 -30.41 -15.28 6.41
CA THR A 280 -30.53 -16.11 5.20
C THR A 280 -29.25 -16.31 4.39
N ASP A 281 -28.55 -17.39 4.72
CA ASP A 281 -27.77 -18.11 3.72
C ASP A 281 -28.74 -18.61 2.63
N TYR A 282 -28.72 -17.95 1.47
CA TYR A 282 -29.53 -18.34 0.32
C TYR A 282 -29.09 -19.71 -0.25
N GLU A 283 -27.89 -20.19 0.09
CA GLU A 283 -27.33 -21.43 -0.45
C GLU A 283 -27.71 -22.69 0.36
N THR A 284 -28.01 -22.59 1.66
CA THR A 284 -28.30 -23.78 2.49
C THR A 284 -29.77 -23.95 2.90
N GLY A 285 -30.68 -23.07 2.50
CA GLY A 285 -32.11 -23.19 2.79
C GLY A 285 -32.48 -23.12 4.27
N LYS A 286 -31.53 -22.77 5.15
CA LYS A 286 -31.77 -22.57 6.59
C LYS A 286 -32.29 -21.16 6.83
N ARG A 287 -33.62 -21.04 7.00
CA ARG A 287 -34.25 -19.79 7.45
C ARG A 287 -33.80 -19.50 8.89
N SER A 288 -33.06 -18.41 9.08
CA SER A 288 -32.76 -17.88 10.43
C SER A 288 -34.07 -17.52 11.12
N LEU A 289 -34.25 -17.96 12.38
CA LEU A 289 -35.37 -17.52 13.22
C LEU A 289 -35.21 -16.08 13.73
N TYR A 290 -34.04 -15.48 13.50
CA TYR A 290 -33.67 -14.13 13.92
C TYR A 290 -33.47 -13.25 12.70
N VAL A 291 -34.07 -12.06 12.74
CA VAL A 291 -33.90 -10.98 11.75
C VAL A 291 -33.20 -9.81 12.44
N GLN A 292 -32.15 -9.28 11.84
CA GLN A 292 -31.43 -8.14 12.36
C GLN A 292 -32.26 -6.84 12.23
N VAL A 293 -32.57 -6.21 13.37
CA VAL A 293 -33.28 -4.92 13.45
C VAL A 293 -32.26 -3.81 13.73
N GLY A 294 -32.26 -2.74 12.91
CA GLY A 294 -31.35 -1.58 13.06
C GLY A 294 -30.17 -1.54 12.06
N THR A 295 -29.52 -0.39 11.91
CA THR A 295 -28.35 -0.21 11.04
C THR A 295 -27.10 -0.83 11.67
N PRO A 296 -26.35 -1.69 10.97
CA PRO A 296 -25.13 -2.27 11.55
C PRO A 296 -24.07 -1.17 11.70
N ILE A 297 -23.62 -0.97 12.94
CA ILE A 297 -22.45 -0.17 13.27
C ILE A 297 -21.26 -1.12 13.32
N VAL A 298 -20.22 -0.82 12.54
CA VAL A 298 -18.98 -1.59 12.52
C VAL A 298 -17.89 -0.76 13.20
N SER A 299 -17.23 -1.35 14.18
CA SER A 299 -16.06 -0.77 14.84
C SER A 299 -14.78 -1.40 14.30
N VAL A 300 -13.90 -0.60 13.71
CA VAL A 300 -12.60 -1.03 13.17
C VAL A 300 -11.44 -0.38 13.91
N GLN A 301 -10.31 -1.08 14.01
CA GLN A 301 -9.06 -0.51 14.51
C GLN A 301 -8.23 0.05 13.36
N TRP A 302 -7.66 1.24 13.53
CA TRP A 302 -6.69 1.78 12.57
C TRP A 302 -5.25 1.54 13.01
N VAL A 303 -4.34 1.61 12.04
CA VAL A 303 -2.90 1.57 12.23
C VAL A 303 -2.28 2.82 11.62
N ALA A 304 -1.24 3.36 12.24
CA ALA A 304 -0.51 4.52 11.71
C ALA A 304 0.24 4.16 10.42
N ALA A 305 0.92 3.01 10.46
CA ALA A 305 1.53 2.40 9.29
C ALA A 305 1.59 0.88 9.46
N HIS A 306 1.81 0.20 8.34
CA HIS A 306 1.92 -1.26 8.28
C HIS A 306 3.28 -1.77 8.79
N LEU A 307 3.76 -1.25 9.93
CA LEU A 307 5.07 -1.56 10.54
C LEU A 307 4.91 -2.22 11.91
N THR A 308 5.91 -2.97 12.34
CA THR A 308 5.99 -3.41 13.75
C THR A 308 6.42 -2.22 14.61
N CYS A 309 6.18 -2.29 15.93
CA CYS A 309 6.68 -1.24 16.83
C CYS A 309 8.20 -1.11 16.83
N GLN A 310 8.93 -2.22 16.63
CA GLN A 310 10.40 -2.19 16.56
C GLN A 310 10.87 -1.45 15.30
N ASP A 311 10.26 -1.73 14.15
CA ASP A 311 10.58 -1.04 12.90
C ASP A 311 10.13 0.42 12.93
N ALA A 312 8.95 0.71 13.48
CA ALA A 312 8.41 2.05 13.60
C ALA A 312 9.29 2.95 14.47
N LYS A 313 9.79 2.44 15.61
CA LYS A 313 10.70 3.20 16.50
C LYS A 313 12.07 3.47 15.87
N ARG A 314 12.50 2.66 14.91
CA ARG A 314 13.74 2.90 14.14
C ARG A 314 13.54 4.01 13.10
N ASN A 315 12.33 4.21 12.61
CA ASN A 315 11.98 5.29 11.69
C ASN A 315 11.53 6.53 12.46
N SER A 316 12.49 7.33 12.94
CA SER A 316 12.22 8.55 13.72
C SER A 316 11.39 9.59 12.97
N SER A 317 11.53 9.70 11.64
CA SER A 317 10.80 10.69 10.83
C SER A 317 9.30 10.41 10.68
N GLY A 318 8.89 9.14 10.69
CA GLY A 318 7.51 8.71 10.46
C GLY A 318 6.84 8.08 11.69
N TYR A 319 7.48 8.14 12.86
CA TYR A 319 6.96 7.51 14.06
C TYR A 319 5.77 8.27 14.64
N ALA A 320 4.63 7.58 14.81
CA ALA A 320 3.36 8.21 15.13
C ALA A 320 3.11 8.48 16.62
N CYS A 321 3.70 7.70 17.52
CA CYS A 321 3.40 7.74 18.95
C CYS A 321 4.29 8.79 19.61
N ILE A 322 3.99 10.06 19.34
CA ILE A 322 4.85 11.19 19.72
C ILE A 322 4.55 11.76 21.11
N SER A 323 3.46 11.32 21.75
CA SER A 323 3.19 11.73 23.13
C SER A 323 4.15 11.04 24.10
N THR A 324 4.73 11.78 25.03
CA THR A 324 5.69 11.25 26.02
C THR A 324 5.14 10.07 26.82
N ASN A 325 3.85 10.10 27.15
CA ASN A 325 3.16 9.04 27.89
C ASN A 325 2.32 8.16 26.96
N SER A 326 2.79 7.92 25.74
CA SER A 326 2.17 6.98 24.81
C SER A 326 3.02 5.73 24.60
N GLU A 327 2.33 4.65 24.27
CA GLU A 327 2.89 3.36 23.94
C GLU A 327 2.57 2.97 22.50
N CYS A 328 3.50 2.25 21.88
CA CYS A 328 3.27 1.64 20.58
C CYS A 328 2.77 0.22 20.76
N ILE A 329 1.67 -0.10 20.08
CA ILE A 329 1.03 -1.41 20.07
C ILE A 329 1.10 -2.00 18.66
N THR A 330 1.67 -3.19 18.51
CA THR A 330 1.61 -3.93 17.24
C THR A 330 0.24 -4.62 17.14
N SER A 331 -0.56 -4.23 16.15
CA SER A 331 -1.93 -4.69 15.95
C SER A 331 -1.99 -6.03 15.22
N LYS A 332 -2.62 -7.03 15.84
CA LYS A 332 -2.82 -8.39 15.33
C LYS A 332 -4.21 -8.96 15.72
N PRO A 333 -5.32 -8.33 15.32
CA PRO A 333 -6.65 -8.67 15.84
C PRO A 333 -7.11 -10.11 15.52
N THR A 334 -6.67 -10.71 14.41
CA THR A 334 -7.03 -12.09 13.99
C THR A 334 -5.80 -12.97 13.75
N HIS A 335 -4.72 -12.77 14.53
CA HIS A 335 -3.38 -13.33 14.28
C HIS A 335 -2.70 -12.87 12.98
N THR A 336 -3.42 -12.18 12.10
CA THR A 336 -2.86 -11.48 10.94
C THR A 336 -2.25 -10.16 11.39
N PHE A 337 -1.04 -9.87 10.92
CA PHE A 337 -0.37 -8.60 11.19
C PHE A 337 -0.93 -7.50 10.29
N VAL A 338 -1.36 -6.40 10.90
CA VAL A 338 -1.97 -5.25 10.19
C VAL A 338 -1.11 -4.00 10.29
N GLY A 339 -0.31 -3.85 11.34
CA GLY A 339 0.58 -2.70 11.52
C GLY A 339 0.74 -2.31 12.99
N TYR A 340 1.13 -1.07 13.25
CA TYR A 340 1.19 -0.53 14.61
C TYR A 340 0.25 0.65 14.80
N ARG A 341 -0.18 0.84 16.04
CA ARG A 341 -0.96 2.00 16.49
C ARG A 341 -0.43 2.51 17.82
N CYS A 342 -0.92 3.67 18.24
CA CYS A 342 -0.53 4.30 19.49
C CYS A 342 -1.67 4.17 20.50
N LYS A 343 -1.31 4.12 21.78
CA LYS A 343 -2.25 4.12 22.91
C LYS A 343 -1.62 4.93 24.05
N CYS A 344 -2.40 5.65 24.85
CA CYS A 344 -1.83 6.22 26.06
C CYS A 344 -1.38 5.12 27.03
N ALA A 345 -0.26 5.37 27.71
CA ALA A 345 0.28 4.48 28.72
C ALA A 345 -0.71 4.32 29.88
N GLN A 346 -0.54 3.27 30.69
CA GLN A 346 -1.43 3.02 31.82
C GLN A 346 -1.53 4.24 32.76
N GLY A 347 -2.76 4.67 33.05
CA GLY A 347 -3.03 5.84 33.90
C GLY A 347 -3.09 7.18 33.15
N TYR A 348 -2.80 7.21 31.85
CA TYR A 348 -2.93 8.38 31.00
C TYR A 348 -4.10 8.21 30.03
N GLN A 349 -4.73 9.32 29.65
CA GLN A 349 -5.81 9.36 28.66
C GLN A 349 -5.61 10.50 27.67
N GLY A 350 -6.21 10.39 26.50
CA GLY A 350 -6.25 11.45 25.50
C GLY A 350 -5.72 11.00 24.14
N ASN A 351 -4.91 11.83 23.50
CA ASN A 351 -4.47 11.60 22.13
C ASN A 351 -2.98 11.22 22.07
N PRO A 352 -2.64 9.93 21.85
CA PRO A 352 -1.25 9.49 21.80
C PRO A 352 -0.49 9.95 20.54
N TYR A 353 -1.19 10.49 19.54
CA TYR A 353 -0.63 10.91 18.26
C TYR A 353 -0.18 12.38 18.22
N ILE A 354 -0.35 13.13 19.32
CA ILE A 354 0.09 14.52 19.42
C ILE A 354 1.01 14.72 20.62
N THR A 355 1.95 15.66 20.51
CA THR A 355 2.87 16.02 21.59
C THR A 355 2.08 16.38 22.85
N ASN A 356 2.43 15.76 23.99
CA ASN A 356 1.75 15.93 25.28
C ASN A 356 0.24 15.61 25.28
N GLY A 357 -0.27 14.90 24.27
CA GLY A 357 -1.70 14.57 24.19
C GLY A 357 -2.19 13.49 25.16
N CYS A 358 -1.30 12.67 25.74
CA CYS A 358 -1.62 11.74 26.81
C CYS A 358 -1.42 12.43 28.16
N VAL A 359 -2.54 12.77 28.81
CA VAL A 359 -2.59 13.48 30.08
C VAL A 359 -3.05 12.51 31.16
N GLY A 360 -2.27 12.41 32.23
CA GLY A 360 -2.57 11.57 33.40
C GLY A 360 -3.14 12.42 34.53
N PRO A 361 -3.63 11.80 35.62
CA PRO A 361 -3.94 12.54 36.82
C PRO A 361 -2.68 13.32 37.19
N TYR A 362 -2.85 14.62 37.48
CA TYR A 362 -1.78 15.51 37.90
C TYR A 362 -0.76 14.74 38.73
N ALA A 363 0.52 14.83 38.38
CA ALA A 363 1.55 14.51 39.34
C ALA A 363 1.18 15.32 40.59
N VAL A 364 0.57 14.65 41.57
CA VAL A 364 0.42 15.20 42.90
C VAL A 364 1.87 15.41 43.29
N SER A 365 2.29 16.67 43.27
CA SER A 365 3.53 17.09 43.88
C SER A 365 3.59 16.34 45.19
N GLN A 366 4.62 15.52 45.35
CA GLN A 366 4.88 14.78 46.57
C GLN A 366 5.17 15.80 47.67
N LEU A 367 4.13 16.46 48.19
CA LEU A 367 4.13 16.99 49.53
C LEU A 367 4.03 15.75 50.40
N ALA A 368 5.21 15.18 50.68
CA ALA A 368 5.36 14.28 51.80
C ALA A 368 4.93 15.07 53.05
N MET A 369 3.66 14.92 53.44
CA MET A 369 3.26 15.24 54.80
C MET A 369 3.96 14.21 55.68
N LEU A 370 5.02 14.65 56.35
CA LEU A 370 5.52 14.00 57.56
C LEU A 370 4.38 14.04 58.58
N ILE A 371 3.65 12.93 58.70
CA ILE A 371 2.69 12.73 59.78
C ILE A 371 3.50 12.34 61.01
N ASP A 372 3.76 13.31 61.87
CA ASP A 372 4.23 13.06 63.23
C ASP A 372 3.02 12.87 64.16
N GLY A 373 2.78 11.61 64.55
CA GLY A 373 1.98 11.26 65.72
C GLY A 373 0.44 11.31 65.61
N PRO A 374 -0.28 10.54 66.46
CA PRO A 374 -1.70 10.27 66.29
C PRO A 374 -2.55 11.31 67.05
N ARG A 375 -3.52 11.95 66.39
CA ARG A 375 -4.71 12.53 67.04
C ARG A 375 -5.83 12.84 66.04
N ARG A 376 -6.80 11.91 66.00
CA ARG A 376 -8.25 12.03 65.76
C ARG A 376 -8.74 13.09 64.75
N VAL A 377 -9.41 12.62 63.69
CA VAL A 377 -10.34 13.42 62.87
C VAL A 377 -11.77 13.08 63.30
N ASN A 378 -12.52 14.07 63.76
CA ASN A 378 -13.97 13.98 63.92
C ASN A 378 -14.63 14.44 62.62
N VAL A 379 -15.49 13.60 62.05
CA VAL A 379 -16.35 13.97 60.92
C VAL A 379 -17.71 14.36 61.48
N LYS A 380 -18.18 15.58 61.15
CA LYS A 380 -19.60 15.95 61.25
C LYS A 380 -20.14 16.07 59.82
N PHE A 381 -21.35 15.55 59.63
CA PHE A 381 -22.13 15.60 58.40
C PHE A 381 -22.39 17.03 57.94
#